data_AF-A0A5P9EQZ6-F1
#
_entry.id   AF-A0A5P9EQZ6-F1
#
_cell.length_a   1.000
_cell.length_b   1.000
_cell.length_c   1.000
_cell.angle_alpha   90.00
_cell.angle_beta   90.00
_cell.angle_gamma   90.00
#
_symmetry.space_group_name_H-M   'P 1'
#
loop_
_entity.id
_entity.type
_entity.pdbx_description
1 polymer ?
#
loop_
_entity_poly.entity_id
_entity_poly.type
_entity_poly.pdbx_seq_one_letter_code
_entity_poly.pdbx_strand_id
1 'polypeptide(L)' 'MKGPIVHALCIWALVYPIVTLLLLGMQTLELQIAIGLKALIMTVILVPLMYLYLVPKVHRLLEKLH' A
#
# COMPACT_ATOMS: atom_id res chain seq x y z
N MET A 1 -3.93 -8.04 -24.21
CA MET A 1 -4.92 -8.00 -23.11
C MET A 1 -4.43 -8.59 -21.77
N LYS A 2 -3.36 -9.41 -21.73
CA LYS A 2 -2.86 -10.04 -20.48
C LYS A 2 -1.96 -9.14 -19.61
N GLY A 3 -1.23 -8.20 -20.23
CA GLY A 3 -0.32 -7.28 -19.54
C GLY A 3 -0.92 -6.47 -18.38
N PRO A 4 -2.08 -5.79 -18.53
CA PRO A 4 -2.60 -4.92 -17.47
C PRO A 4 -3.11 -5.70 -16.24
N ILE A 5 -3.60 -6.92 -16.42
CA ILE A 5 -4.10 -7.77 -15.31
C ILE A 5 -2.92 -8.30 -14.49
N VAL A 6 -1.85 -8.73 -15.14
CA VAL A 6 -0.61 -9.16 -14.45
C VAL A 6 0.02 -7.97 -13.70
N HIS A 7 -0.05 -6.77 -14.29
CA HIS A 7 0.38 -5.53 -13.66
C HIS A 7 -0.41 -5.26 -12.37
N ALA A 8 -1.74 -5.36 -12.44
CA ALA A 8 -2.62 -5.15 -11.29
C ALA A 8 -2.39 -6.21 -10.19
N LEU A 9 -2.18 -7.48 -10.55
CA LEU A 9 -1.88 -8.55 -9.60
C LEU A 9 -0.52 -8.34 -8.90
N CYS A 10 0.52 -7.90 -9.61
CA CYS A 10 1.81 -7.57 -9.00
C CYS A 10 1.72 -6.39 -8.05
N ILE A 11 0.99 -5.32 -8.44
CA ILE A 11 0.72 -4.18 -7.54
C ILE A 11 0.00 -4.69 -6.30
N TRP A 12 -1.05 -5.49 -6.48
CA TRP A 12 -1.87 -5.99 -5.38
C TRP A 12 -1.06 -6.88 -4.41
N ALA A 13 -0.22 -7.78 -4.94
CA ALA A 13 0.65 -8.64 -4.13
C ALA A 13 1.70 -7.87 -3.31
N LEU A 14 2.08 -6.66 -3.73
CA LEU A 14 2.99 -5.77 -2.99
C LEU A 14 2.26 -4.82 -2.04
N VAL A 15 1.13 -4.25 -2.47
CA VAL A 15 0.31 -3.34 -1.67
C VAL A 15 -0.28 -4.07 -0.47
N TYR A 16 -0.85 -5.27 -0.69
CA TYR A 16 -1.54 -6.03 0.34
C TYR A 16 -0.69 -6.27 1.60
N PRO A 17 0.52 -6.87 1.53
CA PRO A 17 1.33 -7.10 2.73
C PRO A 17 1.78 -5.80 3.41
N ILE A 18 2.01 -4.72 2.65
CA ILE A 18 2.39 -3.41 3.22
C ILE A 18 1.22 -2.81 4.00
N VAL A 19 0.01 -2.86 3.43
CA VAL A 19 -1.22 -2.42 4.10
C VAL A 19 -1.48 -3.27 5.34
N THR A 20 -1.33 -4.59 5.24
CA THR A 20 -1.49 -5.52 6.36
C THR A 20 -0.49 -5.25 7.48
N LEU A 21 0.79 -5.03 7.17
CA LEU A 21 1.81 -4.68 8.17
C LEU A 21 1.51 -3.34 8.84
N LEU A 22 1.02 -2.35 8.09
CA LEU A 22 0.63 -1.05 8.63
C LEU A 22 -0.57 -1.18 9.58
N LEU A 23 -1.60 -1.95 9.18
CA LEU A 23 -2.76 -2.27 10.01
C LEU A 23 -2.36 -3.01 11.29
N LEU A 24 -1.49 -4.00 11.17
CA LEU A 24 -1.00 -4.79 12.30
C LEU A 24 -0.21 -3.88 13.27
N GLY A 25 0.68 -3.04 12.74
CA GLY A 25 1.39 -2.03 13.52
C GLY A 25 0.43 -1.10 14.26
N MET A 26 -0.57 -0.54 13.56
CA MET A 26 -1.57 0.34 14.19
C MET A 26 -2.49 -0.36 15.20
N GLN A 27 -2.70 -1.68 15.09
CA GLN A 27 -3.38 -2.48 16.12
C GLN A 27 -2.51 -2.67 17.37
N THR A 28 -1.21 -2.95 17.19
CA THR A 28 -0.28 -3.13 18.32
C THR A 28 -0.02 -1.82 19.08
N LEU A 29 -0.14 -0.68 18.40
CA LEU A 29 -0.25 0.60 19.08
C LEU A 29 -1.67 0.70 19.68
N GLU A 30 -1.82 0.28 20.93
CA GLU A 30 -2.98 0.57 21.81
C GLU A 30 -3.13 2.08 22.10
N LEU A 31 -2.95 2.94 21.09
CA LEU A 31 -3.42 4.31 21.16
C LEU A 31 -4.95 4.27 21.20
N GLN A 32 -5.49 4.62 22.37
CA GLN A 32 -6.91 4.89 22.63
C GLN A 32 -7.36 6.18 21.91
N ILE A 33 -7.11 6.24 20.60
CA ILE A 33 -7.54 7.32 19.73
C ILE A 33 -8.89 6.92 19.11
N ALA A 34 -9.78 7.89 18.96
CA ALA A 34 -11.03 7.72 18.24
C ALA A 34 -10.79 7.08 16.86
N ILE A 35 -11.57 6.05 16.53
CA ILE A 35 -11.42 5.24 15.30
C ILE A 35 -11.26 6.11 14.04
N GLY A 36 -12.02 7.21 13.94
CA GLY A 36 -11.92 8.14 12.81
C GLY A 36 -10.55 8.82 12.69
N LEU A 37 -9.93 9.21 13.80
CA LEU A 37 -8.59 9.83 13.78
C LEU A 37 -7.50 8.80 13.48
N LYS A 38 -7.65 7.56 13.97
CA LYS A 38 -6.78 6.43 13.59
C LYS A 38 -6.82 6.19 12.08
N ALA A 39 -8.03 6.12 11.51
CA ALA A 39 -8.21 5.95 10.07
C ALA A 39 -7.66 7.13 9.25
N LEU A 40 -7.82 8.36 9.75
CA LEU A 40 -7.26 9.56 9.11
C LEU A 40 -5.74 9.49 9.04
N ILE A 41 -5.06 9.21 10.16
CA ILE A 41 -3.60 9.06 10.22
C ILE A 41 -3.14 7.96 9.28
N MET A 42 -3.82 6.81 9.30
CA MET A 42 -3.49 5.69 8.43
C MET A 42 -3.62 6.05 6.95
N THR A 43 -4.67 6.78 6.58
CA THR A 43 -4.90 7.24 5.20
C THR A 43 -3.86 8.28 4.78
N VAL A 44 -3.53 9.23 5.65
CA VAL A 44 -2.51 10.27 5.41
C VAL A 44 -1.13 9.64 5.17
N ILE A 45 -0.83 8.49 5.78
CA ILE A 45 0.43 7.77 5.56
C ILE A 45 0.34 6.90 4.31
N LEU A 46 -0.76 6.14 4.19
CA LEU A 46 -0.90 5.09 3.18
C LEU A 46 -1.04 5.66 1.76
N VAL A 47 -1.79 6.75 1.59
CA VAL A 47 -2.03 7.38 0.28
C VAL A 47 -0.73 7.88 -0.37
N PRO A 48 0.09 8.74 0.28
CA PRO A 48 1.35 9.17 -0.31
C PRO A 48 2.35 8.02 -0.45
N LEU A 49 2.35 7.04 0.46
CA LEU A 49 3.20 5.85 0.31
C LEU A 49 2.84 5.03 -0.93
N MET A 50 1.54 4.85 -1.20
CA MET A 50 1.08 4.21 -2.43
C MET A 50 1.47 5.03 -3.66
N TYR A 51 1.16 6.33 -3.66
CA TYR A 51 1.30 7.16 -4.86
C TYR A 51 2.75 7.50 -5.20
N LEU A 52 3.57 7.86 -4.19
CA LEU A 52 4.95 8.28 -4.37
C LEU A 52 5.95 7.12 -4.39
N TYR A 53 5.62 5.98 -3.77
CA TYR A 53 6.57 4.89 -3.61
C TYR A 53 6.15 3.61 -4.33
N LEU A 54 4.97 3.05 -4.04
CA LEU A 54 4.57 1.76 -4.63
C LEU A 54 4.30 1.86 -6.12
N VAL A 55 3.47 2.80 -6.55
CA VAL A 55 3.11 2.97 -7.97
C VAL A 55 4.35 3.12 -8.86
N PRO A 56 5.29 4.05 -8.59
CA PRO A 56 6.49 4.19 -9.41
C PRO A 56 7.46 3.01 -9.26
N LYS A 57 7.57 2.37 -8.09
CA LYS A 57 8.41 1.16 -7.95
C LYS A 57 7.88 0.00 -8.79
N VAL A 58 6.58 -0.22 -8.79
CA VAL A 58 5.98 -1.29 -9.58
C VAL A 58 6.09 -0.98 -11.06
N HIS A 59 5.90 0.28 -11.47
CA HIS A 59 6.13 0.70 -12.85
C HIS A 59 7.57 0.41 -13.30
N ARG A 60 8.58 0.80 -12.50
CA ARG A 60 10.00 0.49 -12.80
C ARG A 60 10.32 -1.01 -12.81
N LEU A 61 9.71 -1.79 -11.92
CA LEU A 61 9.92 -3.25 -11.89
C LEU A 61 9.38 -3.92 -13.15
N LEU A 62 8.24 -3.44 -13.64
CA LEU A 62 7.64 -3.94 -14.87
C LEU A 62 8.36 -3.44 -16.12
N GLU A 63 8.89 -2.22 -16.11
CA GLU A 63 9.77 -1.70 -17.15
C GLU A 63 11.09 -2.49 -17.25
N LYS A 64 11.60 -3.06 -16.14
CA LYS A 64 12.75 -3.96 -16.16
C LYS A 64 12.43 -5.40 -16.60
N LEU A 65 11.16 -5.79 -16.57
CA LEU A 65 10.73 -7.15 -16.89
C LEU A 65 10.37 -7.33 -18.38
N HIS A 66 10.29 -6.22 -19.13
CA HIS A 66 9.97 -6.16 -20.55
C HIS A 66 11.23 -5.79 -21.35
#